data_AF-A0A954V474-F1
#
_entry.id   AF-A0A954V474-F1
#
_cell.length_a   1.000
_cell.length_b   1.000
_cell.length_c   1.000
_cell.angle_alpha   90.00
_cell.angle_beta   90.00
_cell.angle_gamma   90.00
#
_symmetry.space_group_name_H-M   'P 1'
#
loop_
_entity.id
_entity.type
_entity.pdbx_description
1 polymer ?
#
loop_
_entity_poly.entity_id
_entity_poly.type
_entity_poly.pdbx_seq_one_letter_code
_entity_poly.pdbx_strand_id
1 'polypeptide(L)'
;MLSLSVADCSALFYALLLKDLGCSSNAAKIAYLFSGDDHQIKHSARLIDWTSPRQCIKHCWENCAPDGSTINKLAKVATIVAGGPKGGRQISEIRCERGAAIAKMLRLSDATAEAIRDLDEHWN
;
A
#
# COMPACT_ATOMS: atom_id res chain seq x y z
N MET A 1 -16.47 26.92 -6.53
CA MET A 1 -17.14 25.61 -6.44
C MET A 1 -16.83 24.89 -7.74
N LEU A 2 -16.33 23.65 -7.71
CA LEU A 2 -16.05 22.89 -8.93
C LEU A 2 -17.39 22.59 -9.61
N SER A 3 -17.61 23.09 -10.83
CA SER A 3 -18.88 22.97 -11.57
C SER A 3 -19.08 21.55 -12.13
N LEU A 4 -19.20 20.57 -11.24
CA LEU A 4 -19.32 19.15 -11.56
C LEU A 4 -20.77 18.76 -11.87
N SER A 5 -20.95 17.75 -12.71
CA SER A 5 -22.27 17.13 -12.90
C SER A 5 -22.74 16.41 -11.64
N VAL A 6 -24.03 16.13 -11.53
CA VAL A 6 -24.58 15.34 -10.40
C VAL A 6 -23.95 13.94 -10.34
N ALA A 7 -23.69 13.33 -11.50
CA ALA A 7 -23.04 12.04 -11.60
C ALA A 7 -21.61 12.07 -11.04
N ASP A 8 -20.84 13.11 -11.38
CA ASP A 8 -19.46 13.28 -10.90
C ASP A 8 -19.42 13.61 -9.42
N CYS A 9 -20.36 14.43 -8.92
CA CYS A 9 -20.51 14.68 -7.49
C CYS A 9 -20.77 13.40 -6.70
N SER A 10 -21.66 12.54 -7.21
CA SER A 10 -21.93 11.22 -6.62
C SER A 10 -20.69 10.33 -6.66
N ALA A 11 -20.01 10.26 -7.81
CA ALA A 11 -18.82 9.45 -7.98
C ALA A 11 -17.70 9.86 -7.02
N LEU A 12 -17.46 11.17 -6.91
CA LEU A 12 -16.50 11.78 -6.00
C LEU A 12 -16.87 11.52 -4.53
N PHE A 13 -18.15 11.65 -4.18
CA PHE A 13 -18.63 11.36 -2.82
C PHE A 13 -18.28 9.93 -2.40
N TYR A 14 -18.62 8.94 -3.22
CA TYR A 14 -18.30 7.54 -2.92
C TYR A 14 -16.80 7.25 -2.97
N ALA A 15 -16.06 7.85 -3.91
CA ALA A 15 -14.62 7.69 -3.99
C ALA A 15 -13.93 8.18 -2.70
N LEU A 16 -14.31 9.35 -2.19
CA LEU A 16 -13.76 9.90 -0.95
C LEU A 16 -14.09 9.03 0.27
N LEU A 17 -15.33 8.53 0.34
CA LEU A 17 -15.78 7.67 1.44
C LEU A 17 -15.07 6.31 1.44
N LEU A 18 -14.74 5.79 0.25
CA LEU A 18 -14.29 4.41 0.04
C LEU A 18 -12.87 4.29 -0.52
N LYS A 19 -12.09 5.38 -0.48
CA LYS A 19 -10.69 5.43 -0.96
C LYS A 19 -9.79 4.36 -0.35
N ASP A 20 -10.14 3.86 0.84
CA ASP A 20 -9.35 2.90 1.61
C ASP A 20 -9.82 1.44 1.48
N LEU A 21 -10.71 1.12 0.53
CA LEU A 21 -11.26 -0.24 0.34
C LEU A 21 -10.18 -1.33 0.16
N GLY A 22 -9.02 -1.00 -0.40
CA GLY A 22 -7.92 -1.95 -0.62
C GLY A 22 -6.94 -2.12 0.55
N CYS A 23 -7.11 -1.39 1.66
CA CYS A 23 -6.11 -1.31 2.73
C CYS A 23 -5.81 -2.67 3.42
N SER A 24 -6.80 -3.56 3.53
CA SER A 24 -6.62 -4.90 4.11
C SER A 24 -5.72 -5.80 3.25
N SER A 25 -5.74 -5.64 1.93
CA SER A 25 -4.89 -6.42 1.01
C SER A 25 -3.43 -5.96 1.05
N ASN A 26 -3.22 -4.65 1.21
CA ASN A 26 -1.90 -4.09 1.51
C ASN A 26 -1.36 -4.59 2.86
N ALA A 27 -2.19 -4.54 3.92
CA ALA A 27 -1.83 -5.07 5.23
C ALA A 27 -1.41 -6.54 5.17
N ALA A 28 -2.20 -7.40 4.51
CA ALA A 28 -1.88 -8.80 4.33
C ALA A 28 -0.56 -9.01 3.55
N LYS A 29 -0.29 -8.20 2.51
CA LYS A 29 0.96 -8.27 1.74
C LYS A 29 2.17 -7.87 2.58
N ILE A 30 2.08 -6.78 3.35
CA ILE A 30 3.15 -6.35 4.27
C ILE A 30 3.41 -7.41 5.32
N ALA A 31 2.37 -7.89 5.99
CA ALA A 31 2.48 -8.95 7.00
C ALA A 31 3.14 -10.21 6.42
N TYR A 32 2.79 -10.59 5.18
CA TYR A 32 3.42 -11.71 4.49
C TYR A 32 4.91 -11.46 4.18
N LEU A 33 5.26 -10.30 3.63
CA LEU A 33 6.63 -9.98 3.24
C LEU A 33 7.56 -9.99 4.44
N PHE A 34 7.17 -9.28 5.51
CA PHE A 34 7.97 -9.13 6.72
C PHE A 34 7.77 -10.28 7.71
N SER A 35 6.74 -11.13 7.54
CA SER A 35 6.33 -12.12 8.56
C SER A 35 6.19 -11.48 9.94
N GLY A 36 5.42 -10.39 10.01
CA GLY A 36 5.25 -9.59 11.23
C GLY A 36 3.95 -8.77 11.20
N ASP A 37 3.77 -7.95 12.24
CA ASP A 37 2.62 -7.07 12.40
C ASP A 37 2.70 -5.85 11.46
N ASP A 38 1.79 -5.77 10.49
CA ASP A 38 1.77 -4.70 9.49
C ASP A 38 1.61 -3.31 10.13
N HIS A 39 0.91 -3.21 11.25
CA HIS A 39 0.67 -1.94 11.93
C HIS A 39 1.99 -1.37 12.45
N GLN A 40 2.77 -2.18 13.17
CA GLN A 40 4.08 -1.77 13.70
C GLN A 40 5.10 -1.49 12.60
N ILE A 41 5.10 -2.32 11.55
CA ILE A 41 5.96 -2.13 10.37
C ILE A 41 5.65 -0.77 9.72
N LYS A 42 4.38 -0.50 9.41
CA LYS A 42 3.97 0.77 8.79
C LYS A 42 4.21 1.97 9.69
N HIS A 43 4.07 1.83 11.00
CA HIS A 43 4.35 2.90 11.95
C HIS A 43 5.83 3.28 11.93
N SER A 44 6.74 2.31 12.09
CA SER A 44 8.18 2.58 12.09
C SER A 44 8.71 2.99 10.71
N ALA A 45 8.11 2.50 9.63
CA ALA A 45 8.37 2.92 8.25
C ALA A 45 8.13 4.42 7.98
N ARG A 46 7.29 5.09 8.76
CA ARG A 46 7.06 6.55 8.65
C ARG A 46 8.17 7.38 9.28
N LEU A 47 9.03 6.76 10.09
CA LEU A 47 10.08 7.42 10.85
C LEU A 47 11.46 7.32 10.18
N ILE A 48 11.56 6.66 9.02
CA ILE A 48 12.82 6.46 8.31
C ILE A 48 12.89 7.30 7.04
N ASP A 49 14.12 7.68 6.69
CA ASP A 49 14.44 8.27 5.39
C ASP A 49 14.61 7.16 4.34
N TRP A 50 13.62 7.04 3.45
CA TRP A 50 13.60 6.08 2.36
C TRP A 50 14.68 6.31 1.29
N THR A 51 15.30 7.50 1.26
CA THR A 51 16.42 7.78 0.35
C THR A 51 17.75 7.21 0.87
N SER A 52 17.81 6.83 2.15
CA SER A 52 18.99 6.28 2.80
C SER A 52 18.98 4.74 2.79
N PRO A 53 19.82 4.06 1.98
CA PRO A 53 19.85 2.59 1.92
C PRO A 53 20.15 1.95 3.28
N ARG A 54 20.98 2.61 4.11
CA ARG A 54 21.30 2.15 5.45
C ARG A 54 20.07 2.11 6.35
N GLN A 55 19.22 3.14 6.31
CA GLN A 55 18.00 3.19 7.10
C GLN A 55 16.99 2.16 6.61
N CYS A 56 16.83 2.00 5.29
CA CYS A 56 15.96 0.98 4.70
C CYS A 56 16.37 -0.44 5.10
N ILE A 57 17.66 -0.78 5.02
CA ILE A 57 18.17 -2.10 5.41
C ILE A 57 17.99 -2.33 6.91
N LYS A 58 18.32 -1.32 7.74
CA LYS A 58 18.14 -1.40 9.20
C LYS A 58 16.67 -1.65 9.55
N HIS A 59 15.75 -0.91 8.94
CA HIS A 59 14.32 -1.09 9.16
C HIS A 59 13.84 -2.49 8.75
N CYS A 60 14.27 -2.98 7.58
CA CYS A 60 13.96 -4.35 7.15
C CYS A 60 14.48 -5.37 8.17
N TRP A 61 15.71 -5.20 8.65
CA TRP A 61 16.27 -6.08 9.66
C TRP A 61 15.51 -6.03 10.99
N GLU A 62 15.13 -4.85 11.49
CA GLU A 62 14.44 -4.74 12.78
C GLU A 62 13.03 -5.34 12.72
N ASN A 63 12.37 -5.30 11.57
CA ASN A 63 10.96 -5.67 11.44
C ASN A 63 10.71 -7.02 10.74
N CYS A 64 11.70 -7.62 10.07
CA CYS A 64 11.53 -8.93 9.45
C CYS A 64 11.65 -10.08 10.44
N ALA A 65 10.67 -10.98 10.41
CA ALA A 65 10.63 -12.26 11.10
C ALA A 65 11.15 -12.15 12.55
N PRO A 66 10.48 -11.37 13.42
CA PRO A 66 10.95 -11.10 14.78
C PRO A 66 11.20 -12.39 15.58
N ASP A 67 10.41 -13.44 15.33
CA ASP A 67 10.48 -14.75 15.99
C ASP A 67 11.18 -15.84 15.15
N GLY A 68 11.78 -15.47 14.01
CA GLY A 68 12.40 -16.41 13.07
C GLY A 68 13.88 -16.66 13.32
N SER A 69 14.42 -17.75 12.74
CA SER A 69 15.87 -17.98 12.73
C SER A 69 16.62 -16.89 11.95
N THR A 70 17.87 -16.61 12.34
CA THR A 70 18.71 -15.57 11.70
C THR A 70 18.89 -15.80 10.19
N ILE A 71 18.90 -17.06 9.74
CA ILE A 71 18.99 -17.43 8.33
C ILE A 71 17.71 -17.04 7.58
N ASN A 72 16.54 -17.37 8.13
CA ASN A 72 15.25 -17.00 7.54
C ASN A 72 15.11 -15.47 7.46
N LYS A 73 15.56 -14.78 8.50
CA LYS A 73 15.58 -13.32 8.56
C LYS A 73 16.48 -12.71 7.47
N LEU A 74 17.69 -13.23 7.28
CA LEU A 74 18.59 -12.78 6.21
C LEU A 74 18.00 -12.99 4.82
N ALA A 75 17.42 -14.18 4.56
CA ALA A 75 16.80 -14.48 3.26
C ALA A 75 15.60 -13.56 2.96
N LYS A 76 14.77 -13.26 3.97
CA LYS A 76 13.65 -12.33 3.88
C LYS A 76 14.11 -10.90 3.57
N VAL A 77 15.09 -10.40 4.32
CA VAL A 77 15.66 -9.06 4.08
C VAL A 77 16.27 -8.98 2.68
N ALA A 78 17.02 -9.99 2.24
CA ALA A 78 17.56 -10.05 0.89
C ALA A 78 16.46 -9.98 -0.18
N THR A 79 15.34 -10.69 0.01
CA THR A 79 14.19 -10.66 -0.90
C THR A 79 13.56 -9.27 -0.98
N ILE A 80 13.35 -8.61 0.16
CA ILE A 80 12.74 -7.27 0.22
C ILE A 80 13.68 -6.22 -0.41
N VAL A 81 14.97 -6.26 -0.07
CA VAL A 81 15.98 -5.35 -0.61
C VAL A 81 16.14 -5.53 -2.12
N ALA A 82 16.14 -6.78 -2.61
CA ALA A 82 16.17 -7.07 -4.06
C ALA A 82 14.95 -6.51 -4.80
N GLY A 83 13.79 -6.43 -4.16
CA GLY A 83 12.60 -5.77 -4.70
C GLY A 83 12.72 -4.24 -4.80
N GLY A 84 13.48 -3.62 -3.90
CA GLY A 84 13.80 -2.19 -3.92
C GLY A 84 12.56 -1.28 -4.04
N PRO A 85 12.71 -0.10 -4.68
CA PRO A 85 11.59 0.84 -4.90
C PRO A 85 10.43 0.25 -5.70
N LYS A 86 10.70 -0.71 -6.61
CA LYS A 86 9.67 -1.40 -7.38
C LYS A 86 8.76 -2.24 -6.49
N GLY A 87 9.31 -2.90 -5.47
CA GLY A 87 8.54 -3.66 -4.49
C GLY A 87 7.60 -2.77 -3.68
N GLY A 88 8.07 -1.59 -3.26
CA GLY A 88 7.23 -0.59 -2.59
C GLY A 88 6.07 -0.11 -3.47
N ARG A 89 6.36 0.20 -4.74
CA ARG A 89 5.33 0.60 -5.72
C ARG A 89 4.28 -0.51 -5.93
N GLN A 90 4.70 -1.76 -6.11
CA GLN A 90 3.78 -2.90 -6.26
C GLN A 90 2.84 -3.07 -5.06
N ILE A 91 3.31 -2.78 -3.84
CA ILE A 91 2.48 -2.86 -2.64
C ILE A 91 1.41 -1.75 -2.64
N SER A 92 1.76 -0.54 -3.08
CA SER A 92 0.79 0.54 -3.28
C SER A 92 -0.21 0.20 -4.38
N GLU A 93 0.26 -0.30 -5.53
CA GLU A 93 -0.58 -0.74 -6.64
C GLU A 93 -1.61 -1.78 -6.19
N ILE A 94 -1.23 -2.74 -5.34
CA ILE A 94 -2.17 -3.74 -4.77
C ILE A 94 -3.33 -3.06 -4.02
N ARG A 95 -3.07 -1.99 -3.25
CA ARG A 95 -4.12 -1.24 -2.54
C ARG A 95 -5.09 -0.61 -3.54
N CYS A 96 -4.56 0.09 -4.53
CA CYS A 96 -5.33 0.81 -5.54
C CYS A 96 -6.17 -0.15 -6.42
N GLU A 97 -5.51 -1.16 -7.00
CA GLU A 97 -6.13 -2.17 -7.84
C GLU A 97 -7.25 -2.91 -7.11
N ARG A 98 -6.96 -3.31 -5.86
CA ARG A 98 -7.94 -4.06 -5.09
C ARG A 98 -9.09 -3.18 -4.63
N GLY A 99 -8.83 -1.93 -4.23
CA GLY A 99 -9.85 -0.95 -3.89
C GLY A 99 -10.83 -0.73 -5.06
N ALA A 100 -10.30 -0.51 -6.25
CA ALA A 100 -11.09 -0.36 -7.47
C ALA A 100 -11.91 -1.62 -7.80
N ALA A 101 -11.31 -2.81 -7.67
CA ALA A 101 -12.02 -4.07 -7.88
C ALA A 101 -13.19 -4.26 -6.89
N ILE A 102 -12.99 -3.91 -5.61
CA ILE A 102 -14.06 -3.98 -4.59
C ILE A 102 -15.15 -2.95 -4.90
N ALA A 103 -14.81 -1.72 -5.30
CA ALA A 103 -15.78 -0.71 -5.72
C ALA A 103 -16.69 -1.22 -6.86
N LYS A 104 -16.11 -1.91 -7.84
CA LYS A 104 -16.86 -2.58 -8.92
C LYS A 104 -17.75 -3.71 -8.41
N MET A 105 -17.29 -4.52 -7.45
CA MET A 105 -18.12 -5.56 -6.81
C MET A 105 -19.33 -4.96 -6.08
N LEU A 106 -19.17 -3.77 -5.49
CA LEU A 106 -20.24 -2.99 -4.88
C LEU A 106 -21.15 -2.27 -5.89
N ARG A 107 -20.88 -2.44 -7.20
CA ARG A 107 -21.62 -1.81 -8.32
C ARG A 107 -21.60 -0.28 -8.29
N LEU A 108 -20.51 0.30 -7.76
CA LEU A 108 -20.26 1.74 -7.87
C LEU A 108 -19.88 2.10 -9.30
N SER A 109 -19.97 3.39 -9.63
CA SER A 109 -19.67 3.87 -10.98
C SER A 109 -18.19 3.64 -11.35
N ASP A 110 -17.93 3.58 -12.64
CA ASP A 110 -16.59 3.46 -13.21
C ASP A 110 -15.68 4.60 -12.72
N ALA A 111 -16.21 5.82 -12.73
CA ALA A 111 -15.53 7.00 -12.21
C ALA A 111 -15.14 6.87 -10.72
N THR A 112 -15.97 6.24 -9.87
CA THR A 112 -15.60 5.97 -8.48
C THR A 112 -14.46 4.96 -8.40
N ALA A 113 -14.52 3.88 -9.18
CA ALA A 113 -13.49 2.85 -9.16
C ALA A 113 -12.14 3.36 -9.69
N GLU A 114 -12.16 4.19 -10.74
CA GLU A 114 -10.97 4.85 -11.30
C GLU A 114 -10.38 5.85 -10.31
N ALA A 115 -11.21 6.69 -9.67
CA ALA A 115 -10.73 7.60 -8.64
C ALA A 115 -10.07 6.88 -7.44
N ILE A 116 -10.52 5.68 -7.09
CA ILE A 116 -9.88 4.86 -6.05
C ILE A 116 -8.57 4.23 -6.56
N ARG A 117 -8.53 3.83 -7.84
CA ARG A 117 -7.33 3.27 -8.49
C ARG A 117 -6.20 4.31 -8.55
N ASP A 118 -6.52 5.53 -8.92
CA ASP A 118 -5.53 6.57 -9.20
C ASP A 118 -5.23 7.43 -7.96
N LEU A 119 -5.68 7.01 -6.79
CA LEU A 119 -5.60 7.77 -5.54
C LEU A 119 -4.18 8.17 -5.14
N ASP A 120 -3.21 7.30 -5.39
CA ASP A 120 -1.80 7.49 -5.02
C ASP A 120 -0.96 8.05 -6.20
N GLU A 121 -1.59 8.40 -7.33
CA GLU A 121 -0.90 9.02 -8.45
C GLU A 121 -0.47 10.46 -8.13
N HIS A 122 0.65 10.86 -8.71
CA HIS A 122 1.22 12.19 -8.56
C HIS A 122 1.32 12.85 -9.94
N TRP A 123 1.22 14.17 -9.99
CA TRP A 123 1.29 14.90 -11.28
C TRP A 123 2.68 14.81 -11.95
N ASN A 124 3.72 14.41 -11.21
CA ASN A 124 5.13 14.46 -11.60
C ASN A 124 5.87 13.14 -11.38
#